data_AF-A0A920IB42-F1
#
_entry.id   AF-A0A920IB42-F1
#
_cell.length_a   1.000
_cell.length_b   1.000
_cell.length_c   1.000
_cell.angle_alpha   90.00
_cell.angle_beta   90.00
_cell.angle_gamma   90.00
#
_symmetry.space_group_name_H-M   'P 1'
#
loop_
_entity.id
_entity.type
_entity.pdbx_description
1 polymer ?
#
loop_
_entity_poly.entity_id
_entity_poly.type
_entity_poly.pdbx_seq_one_letter_code
_entity_poly.pdbx_strand_id
1 'polypeptide(L)'
;MNNSITNIVIVGRSNVGKSTLYNRLLGRKEAITGEEYGLTRDYQAGRCILNDIEFNLIDTAGYNTKKSELSKKINHTIKEQVMKADIIFFVVDTSTNLTSEDRECWQLIRRKKKKIILIANKAELKTVKNYEHQINDFGIEEFIKITALSKNSTPLIYNLIKDKVSKKNKDFKKLEDKDTIRITIVGQPNVGKSTLYNLLYGKNRVITAPISGTTRDSILSSMRYRNYSFDLIDTAGLRKKNKINDGVDLASAYYSRKEIRYANCVILVIDALKGLSSQDIALSNYIIKEGRSFLLVFNKWDLIKNQYNEQKKMISKIKEIFFDAKGINILFISSKEEKYKRKVCEAIMEIYKKWNKKIGTSELNRWFSSIWDTGSNQKIPGSLKFKYIAQNKIRPPTFNIYHNKNSKVPKVAKRYIINRIRDKFGFEGIPIRINLMTSKNPFNKKK
;
A
#
# COMPACT_ATOMS: atom_id res chain seq x y z
N MET A 1 -22.59 -13.91 -16.04
CA MET A 1 -21.41 -14.71 -15.62
C MET A 1 -20.82 -14.05 -14.37
N ASN A 2 -20.69 -14.80 -13.27
CA ASN A 2 -20.32 -14.24 -11.97
C ASN A 2 -18.93 -13.58 -11.99
N ASN A 3 -18.91 -12.28 -11.70
CA ASN A 3 -17.75 -11.39 -11.81
C ASN A 3 -16.84 -11.44 -10.55
N SER A 4 -16.79 -12.58 -9.85
CA SER A 4 -16.06 -12.73 -8.59
C SER A 4 -14.58 -13.04 -8.84
N ILE A 5 -13.69 -12.27 -8.22
CA ILE A 5 -12.23 -12.52 -8.24
C ILE A 5 -11.93 -13.89 -7.63
N THR A 6 -11.13 -14.71 -8.33
CA THR A 6 -10.75 -16.06 -7.90
C THR A 6 -9.99 -16.02 -6.57
N ASN A 7 -10.36 -16.86 -5.61
CA ASN A 7 -9.66 -17.05 -4.34
C ASN A 7 -8.74 -18.28 -4.41
N ILE A 8 -7.44 -18.03 -4.25
CA ILE A 8 -6.41 -19.06 -4.16
C ILE A 8 -5.91 -19.15 -2.72
N VAL A 9 -6.02 -20.33 -2.11
CA VAL A 9 -5.54 -20.57 -0.73
C VAL A 9 -4.33 -21.50 -0.74
N ILE A 10 -3.25 -21.08 -0.08
CA ILE A 10 -2.02 -21.85 0.12
C ILE A 10 -2.14 -22.63 1.42
N VAL A 11 -2.07 -23.96 1.32
CA VAL A 11 -2.25 -24.90 2.43
C VAL A 11 -1.10 -25.90 2.44
N GLY A 12 -0.70 -26.36 3.62
CA GLY A 12 0.38 -27.33 3.81
C GLY A 12 0.91 -27.30 5.24
N ARG A 13 1.73 -28.29 5.62
CA ARG A 13 2.30 -28.35 6.97
C ARG A 13 3.20 -27.15 7.29
N SER A 14 3.61 -27.02 8.54
CA SER A 14 4.53 -25.96 8.96
C SER A 14 5.89 -26.08 8.24
N ASN A 15 6.53 -24.95 7.94
CA ASN A 15 7.88 -24.85 7.34
C ASN A 15 8.10 -25.39 5.91
N VAL A 16 7.05 -25.72 5.16
CA VAL A 16 7.16 -26.11 3.73
C VAL A 16 7.42 -24.94 2.77
N GLY A 17 7.40 -23.70 3.28
CA GLY A 17 7.65 -22.49 2.49
C GLY A 17 6.41 -21.79 1.91
N LYS A 18 5.24 -21.98 2.51
CA LYS A 18 3.99 -21.30 2.12
C LYS A 18 4.12 -19.77 2.10
N SER A 19 4.62 -19.17 3.19
CA SER A 19 4.84 -17.72 3.27
C SER A 19 5.90 -17.22 2.29
N THR A 20 6.88 -18.06 1.93
CA THR A 20 7.87 -17.74 0.90
C THR A 20 7.22 -17.68 -0.48
N LEU A 21 6.37 -18.66 -0.80
CA LEU A 21 5.59 -18.70 -2.03
C LEU A 21 4.61 -17.52 -2.13
N TYR A 22 3.90 -17.25 -1.04
CA TYR A 22 3.00 -16.11 -0.88
C TYR A 22 3.70 -14.79 -1.20
N ASN A 23 4.81 -14.49 -0.52
CA ASN A 23 5.59 -13.28 -0.73
C ASN A 23 6.18 -13.19 -2.14
N ARG A 24 6.58 -14.33 -2.73
CA ARG A 24 7.07 -14.39 -4.11
C ARG A 24 6.01 -13.98 -5.12
N LEU A 25 4.79 -14.51 -4.98
CA LEU A 25 3.68 -14.23 -5.89
C LEU A 25 3.17 -12.79 -5.74
N LEU A 26 3.17 -12.24 -4.53
CA LEU A 26 2.86 -10.82 -4.30
C LEU A 26 3.97 -9.86 -4.81
N GLY A 27 5.21 -10.34 -4.94
CA GLY A 27 6.41 -9.53 -5.14
C GLY A 27 6.68 -8.96 -6.54
N ARG A 28 5.72 -8.94 -7.49
CA ARG A 28 5.87 -8.26 -8.79
C ARG A 28 4.77 -7.20 -8.97
N LYS A 29 5.14 -5.95 -8.68
CA LYS A 29 4.34 -4.71 -8.84
C LYS A 29 3.02 -4.74 -8.05
N GLU A 30 2.95 -3.86 -7.05
CA GLU A 30 1.83 -3.77 -6.09
C GLU A 30 1.81 -4.86 -5.03
N ALA A 31 2.97 -5.13 -4.42
CA ALA A 31 2.96 -5.42 -3.01
C ALA A 31 2.44 -4.17 -2.28
N ILE A 32 1.12 -4.05 -2.16
CA ILE A 32 0.50 -3.40 -1.01
C ILE A 32 0.84 -4.32 0.17
N THR A 33 2.08 -4.25 0.65
CA THR A 33 2.36 -4.58 2.04
C THR A 33 1.84 -3.41 2.87
N GLY A 34 0.52 -3.22 2.82
CA GLY A 34 -0.21 -2.70 3.96
C GLY A 34 -0.47 -3.91 4.84
N GLU A 35 -0.25 -3.76 6.14
CA GLU A 35 -0.73 -4.62 7.24
C GLU A 35 -2.27 -4.84 7.24
N GLU A 36 -2.91 -4.99 6.07
CA GLU A 36 -4.35 -4.90 5.90
C GLU A 36 -4.88 -5.82 4.82
N TYR A 37 -4.51 -7.07 4.98
CA TYR A 37 -5.34 -8.20 4.62
C TYR A 37 -5.10 -9.22 5.72
N GLY A 38 -5.78 -9.00 6.85
CA GLY A 38 -5.80 -9.86 8.02
C GLY A 38 -4.44 -10.44 8.39
N LEU A 39 -3.52 -9.64 8.95
CA LEU A 39 -2.47 -10.22 9.80
C LEU A 39 -3.14 -10.58 11.14
N THR A 40 -3.90 -11.67 11.13
CA THR A 40 -4.16 -12.41 12.36
C THR A 40 -3.03 -13.42 12.53
N ARG A 41 -2.80 -13.95 13.73
CA ARG A 41 -1.82 -15.04 13.91
C ARG A 41 -2.12 -16.27 13.03
N ASP A 42 -3.30 -16.35 12.42
CA ASP A 42 -3.87 -17.57 11.84
C ASP A 42 -3.78 -17.67 10.29
N TYR A 43 -3.72 -16.55 9.53
CA TYR A 43 -3.49 -16.52 8.06
C TYR A 43 -3.10 -15.11 7.57
N GLN A 44 -2.54 -14.99 6.37
CA GLN A 44 -2.29 -13.74 5.63
C GLN A 44 -3.09 -13.74 4.33
N ALA A 45 -3.59 -12.60 3.86
CA ALA A 45 -4.23 -12.52 2.55
C ALA A 45 -3.65 -11.36 1.73
N GLY A 46 -3.81 -11.38 0.41
CA GLY A 46 -3.31 -10.32 -0.46
C GLY A 46 -3.80 -10.47 -1.88
N ARG A 47 -3.96 -9.36 -2.60
CA ARG A 47 -4.35 -9.37 -4.02
C ARG A 47 -3.10 -9.56 -4.88
N CYS A 48 -3.13 -10.54 -5.79
CA CYS A 48 -2.01 -10.90 -6.63
C CYS A 48 -2.34 -10.67 -8.10
N ILE A 49 -1.43 -10.00 -8.82
CA ILE A 49 -1.51 -9.77 -10.26
C ILE A 49 -0.30 -10.44 -10.90
N LEU A 50 -0.55 -11.48 -11.68
CA LEU A 50 0.49 -12.17 -12.46
C LEU A 50 0.22 -11.94 -13.94
N ASN A 51 1.04 -11.12 -14.59
CA ASN A 51 0.86 -10.73 -15.99
C ASN A 51 -0.56 -10.17 -16.25
N ASP A 52 -1.40 -10.93 -16.94
CA ASP A 52 -2.76 -10.58 -17.33
C ASP A 52 -3.83 -11.28 -16.48
N ILE A 53 -3.50 -12.00 -15.42
CA ILE A 53 -4.48 -12.62 -14.50
C ILE A 53 -4.45 -11.95 -13.12
N GLU A 54 -5.60 -11.98 -12.44
CA GLU A 54 -5.79 -11.37 -11.12
C GLU A 54 -6.58 -12.30 -10.20
N PHE A 55 -6.09 -12.46 -8.97
CA PHE A 55 -6.71 -13.32 -7.96
C PHE A 55 -6.39 -12.86 -6.53
N ASN A 56 -7.20 -13.27 -5.57
CA ASN A 56 -6.87 -13.16 -4.14
C ASN A 56 -6.02 -14.35 -3.73
N LEU A 57 -4.94 -14.11 -3.00
CA LEU A 57 -4.03 -15.12 -2.49
C LEU A 57 -4.06 -15.12 -0.97
N ILE A 58 -4.24 -16.28 -0.36
CA ILE A 58 -4.36 -16.45 1.09
C ILE A 58 -3.30 -17.45 1.54
N ASP A 59 -2.38 -17.05 2.42
CA ASP A 59 -1.41 -17.93 3.10
C ASP A 59 -1.97 -18.36 4.45
N THR A 60 -2.32 -19.63 4.62
CA THR A 60 -2.76 -20.12 5.93
C THR A 60 -1.58 -20.41 6.85
N ALA A 61 -1.80 -20.37 8.17
CA ALA A 61 -0.86 -20.99 9.10
C ALA A 61 -0.57 -22.45 8.73
N GLY A 62 0.57 -22.96 9.19
CA GLY A 62 0.93 -24.35 8.95
C GLY A 62 -0.05 -25.30 9.63
N TYR A 63 -0.55 -26.27 8.86
CA TYR A 63 -1.31 -27.37 9.43
C TYR A 63 -0.43 -28.09 10.47
N ASN A 64 -1.02 -28.41 11.63
CA ASN A 64 -0.33 -29.05 12.74
C ASN A 64 -1.30 -29.99 13.48
N THR A 65 -0.79 -31.13 13.91
CA THR A 65 -1.56 -32.24 14.50
C THR A 65 -1.54 -32.25 16.03
N LYS A 66 -0.82 -31.30 16.67
CA LYS A 66 -0.77 -31.16 18.13
C LYS A 66 -2.17 -30.95 18.72
N LYS A 67 -2.51 -31.70 19.78
CA LYS A 67 -3.78 -31.57 20.51
C LYS A 67 -3.76 -30.38 21.48
N SER A 68 -3.69 -29.16 20.95
CA SER A 68 -3.87 -27.93 21.73
C SER A 68 -5.11 -27.15 21.28
N GLU A 69 -5.72 -26.34 22.15
CA GLU A 69 -6.83 -25.45 21.77
C GLU A 69 -6.44 -24.50 20.63
N LEU A 70 -5.18 -24.04 20.64
CA LEU A 70 -4.62 -23.19 19.58
C LEU A 70 -4.58 -23.93 18.24
N SER A 71 -4.15 -25.19 18.22
CA SER A 71 -4.11 -26.02 17.01
C SER A 71 -5.51 -26.31 16.46
N LYS A 72 -6.51 -26.52 17.34
CA LYS A 72 -7.91 -26.65 16.92
C LYS A 72 -8.43 -25.39 16.23
N LYS A 73 -8.11 -24.21 16.79
CA LYS A 73 -8.48 -22.92 16.20
C LYS A 73 -7.80 -22.69 14.85
N ILE A 74 -6.51 -22.97 14.73
CA ILE A 74 -5.76 -22.89 13.45
C ILE A 74 -6.40 -23.80 12.40
N ASN A 75 -6.70 -25.05 12.75
CA ASN A 75 -7.29 -26.01 11.82
C ASN A 75 -8.72 -25.63 11.43
N HIS A 76 -9.48 -25.00 12.33
CA HIS A 76 -10.79 -24.43 12.00
C HIS A 76 -10.66 -23.31 10.97
N THR A 77 -9.73 -22.38 11.17
CA THR A 77 -9.46 -21.28 10.23
C THR A 77 -9.02 -21.80 8.86
N ILE A 78 -8.15 -22.82 8.79
CA ILE A 78 -7.76 -23.46 7.53
C ILE A 78 -8.99 -24.02 6.81
N LYS A 79 -9.89 -24.71 7.52
CA LYS A 79 -11.13 -25.26 6.94
C LYS A 79 -12.03 -24.15 6.38
N GLU A 80 -12.18 -23.04 7.09
CA GLU A 80 -12.97 -21.90 6.60
C GLU A 80 -12.40 -21.31 5.31
N GLN A 81 -11.08 -21.12 5.23
CA GLN A 81 -10.45 -20.57 4.03
C GLN A 81 -10.55 -21.55 2.86
N VAL A 82 -10.30 -22.84 3.11
CA VAL A 82 -10.46 -23.91 2.11
C VAL A 82 -11.88 -23.97 1.55
N MET A 83 -12.92 -23.72 2.37
CA MET A 83 -14.31 -23.67 1.88
C MET A 83 -14.56 -22.48 0.93
N LYS A 84 -13.90 -21.34 1.18
CA LYS A 84 -14.01 -20.12 0.37
C LYS A 84 -13.09 -20.11 -0.86
N ALA A 85 -12.17 -21.08 -0.95
CA ALA A 85 -11.24 -21.22 -2.06
C ALA A 85 -11.96 -21.67 -3.35
N ASP A 86 -11.51 -21.10 -4.47
CA ASP A 86 -11.79 -21.63 -5.80
C ASP A 86 -10.68 -22.61 -6.21
N ILE A 87 -9.44 -22.26 -5.84
CA ILE A 87 -8.23 -23.04 -6.11
C ILE A 87 -7.44 -23.22 -4.81
N ILE A 88 -6.93 -24.43 -4.58
CA ILE A 88 -6.07 -24.74 -3.44
C ILE A 88 -4.66 -25.03 -3.95
N PHE A 89 -3.68 -24.28 -3.46
CA PHE A 89 -2.27 -24.60 -3.60
C PHE A 89 -1.86 -25.46 -2.42
N PHE A 90 -1.73 -26.77 -2.63
CA PHE A 90 -1.21 -27.69 -1.63
C PHE A 90 0.31 -27.71 -1.74
N VAL A 91 1.02 -27.19 -0.74
CA VAL A 91 2.48 -27.04 -0.76
C VAL A 91 3.12 -28.12 0.10
N VAL A 92 4.05 -28.86 -0.50
CA VAL A 92 4.89 -29.85 0.19
C VAL A 92 6.36 -29.50 0.04
N ASP A 93 7.17 -29.98 0.97
CA ASP A 93 8.62 -29.76 0.98
C ASP A 93 9.35 -30.95 0.38
N THR A 94 10.01 -30.76 -0.76
CA THR A 94 10.77 -31.83 -1.43
C THR A 94 12.11 -32.14 -0.77
N SER A 95 12.57 -31.31 0.17
CA SER A 95 13.83 -31.54 0.87
C SER A 95 13.71 -32.55 2.02
N THR A 96 12.50 -33.02 2.31
CA THR A 96 12.18 -33.93 3.41
C THR A 96 11.17 -34.97 2.96
N ASN A 97 11.13 -36.14 3.60
CA ASN A 97 10.04 -37.10 3.40
C ASN A 97 8.69 -36.50 3.86
N LEU A 98 7.60 -36.95 3.24
CA LEU A 98 6.25 -36.55 3.60
C LEU A 98 5.89 -37.07 4.99
N THR A 99 5.40 -36.17 5.84
CA THR A 99 5.07 -36.50 7.22
C THR A 99 3.60 -36.94 7.36
N SER A 100 3.20 -37.40 8.54
CA SER A 100 1.78 -37.59 8.87
C SER A 100 0.97 -36.30 8.74
N GLU A 101 1.57 -35.14 9.05
CA GLU A 101 0.92 -33.84 8.91
C GLU A 101 0.57 -33.53 7.45
N ASP A 102 1.44 -33.89 6.48
CA ASP A 102 1.16 -33.72 5.06
C ASP A 102 -0.03 -34.60 4.62
N ARG A 103 -0.08 -35.85 5.08
CA ARG A 103 -1.17 -36.80 4.79
C ARG A 103 -2.50 -36.37 5.39
N GLU A 104 -2.51 -35.90 6.62
CA GLU A 104 -3.72 -35.37 7.26
C GLU A 104 -4.20 -34.07 6.60
N CYS A 105 -3.27 -33.19 6.23
CA CYS A 105 -3.58 -31.98 5.49
C CYS A 105 -4.24 -32.30 4.15
N TRP A 106 -3.73 -33.31 3.43
CA TRP A 106 -4.34 -33.85 2.22
C TRP A 106 -5.77 -34.36 2.46
N GLN A 107 -5.99 -35.17 3.51
CA GLN A 107 -7.33 -35.65 3.87
C GLN A 107 -8.32 -34.52 4.15
N LEU A 108 -7.86 -33.41 4.72
CA LEU A 108 -8.68 -32.23 4.99
C LEU A 108 -9.13 -31.52 3.71
N ILE A 109 -8.25 -31.38 2.71
CA ILE A 109 -8.56 -30.63 1.48
C ILE A 109 -9.23 -31.49 0.40
N ARG A 110 -8.88 -32.78 0.28
CA ARG A 110 -9.34 -33.65 -0.83
C ARG A 110 -10.87 -33.83 -0.87
N ARG A 111 -11.53 -33.79 0.29
CA ARG A 111 -12.98 -34.05 0.43
C ARG A 111 -13.85 -32.91 -0.11
N LYS A 112 -13.27 -31.79 -0.55
CA LYS A 112 -14.02 -30.54 -0.80
C LYS A 112 -14.41 -30.25 -2.26
N LYS A 113 -14.21 -31.19 -3.20
CA LYS A 113 -14.52 -31.01 -4.65
C LYS A 113 -13.99 -29.68 -5.22
N LYS A 114 -12.86 -29.19 -4.72
CA LYS A 114 -12.17 -27.97 -5.21
C LYS A 114 -11.00 -28.36 -6.10
N LYS A 115 -10.57 -27.46 -6.99
CA LYS A 115 -9.36 -27.71 -7.78
C LYS A 115 -8.14 -27.57 -6.89
N ILE A 116 -7.37 -28.66 -6.77
CA ILE A 116 -6.13 -28.70 -5.99
C ILE A 116 -4.96 -28.75 -6.95
N ILE A 117 -3.93 -27.96 -6.68
CA ILE A 117 -2.66 -27.93 -7.41
C ILE A 117 -1.57 -28.22 -6.39
N LEU A 118 -0.85 -29.31 -6.61
CA LEU A 118 0.28 -29.68 -5.76
C LEU A 118 1.53 -28.90 -6.19
N ILE A 119 2.14 -28.24 -5.21
CA ILE A 119 3.36 -27.46 -5.36
C ILE A 119 4.45 -28.11 -4.53
N ALA A 120 5.36 -28.78 -5.22
CA ALA A 120 6.55 -29.39 -4.67
C ALA A 120 7.65 -28.31 -4.54
N ASN A 121 7.76 -27.72 -3.35
CA ASN A 121 8.64 -26.58 -3.08
C ASN A 121 10.01 -27.03 -2.51
N LYS A 122 11.00 -26.14 -2.60
CA LYS A 122 12.41 -26.36 -2.22
C LYS A 122 13.15 -27.37 -3.11
N ALA A 123 12.78 -27.44 -4.38
CA ALA A 123 13.35 -28.37 -5.37
C ALA A 123 14.88 -28.22 -5.56
N GLU A 124 15.46 -27.08 -5.15
CA GLU A 124 16.90 -26.83 -5.19
C GLU A 124 17.70 -27.66 -4.19
N LEU A 125 17.08 -28.16 -3.11
CA LEU A 125 17.79 -28.77 -1.99
C LEU A 125 18.17 -30.25 -2.22
N LYS A 126 17.81 -30.85 -3.38
CA LYS A 126 18.19 -32.20 -3.87
C LYS A 126 18.51 -33.27 -2.79
N THR A 127 17.65 -33.40 -1.78
CA THR A 127 17.97 -34.15 -0.55
C THR A 127 17.26 -35.50 -0.47
N VAL A 128 16.09 -35.64 -1.08
CA VAL A 128 15.31 -36.88 -1.10
C VAL A 128 15.23 -37.40 -2.54
N LYS A 129 15.71 -38.62 -2.79
CA LYS A 129 15.73 -39.21 -4.15
C LYS A 129 14.34 -39.71 -4.62
N ASN A 130 13.42 -40.02 -3.69
CA ASN A 130 12.15 -40.70 -4.00
C ASN A 130 10.89 -39.92 -3.56
N TYR A 131 10.94 -38.58 -3.49
CA TYR A 131 9.77 -37.79 -3.07
C TYR A 131 8.60 -37.87 -4.07
N GLU A 132 8.88 -38.14 -5.35
CA GLU A 132 7.86 -38.29 -6.40
C GLU A 132 6.95 -39.49 -6.14
N HIS A 133 7.52 -40.63 -5.71
CA HIS A 133 6.75 -41.79 -5.28
C HIS A 133 5.84 -41.47 -4.09
N GLN A 134 6.33 -40.68 -3.13
CA GLN A 134 5.53 -40.27 -1.96
C GLN A 134 4.39 -39.32 -2.34
N ILE A 135 4.59 -38.47 -3.35
CA ILE A 135 3.55 -37.58 -3.88
C ILE A 135 2.44 -38.36 -4.58
N ASN A 136 2.77 -39.49 -5.24
CA ASN A 136 1.78 -40.34 -5.90
C ASN A 136 0.73 -40.89 -4.91
N ASP A 137 1.06 -41.03 -3.62
CA ASP A 137 0.11 -41.42 -2.56
C ASP A 137 -1.07 -40.45 -2.43
N PHE A 138 -0.92 -39.20 -2.90
CA PHE A 138 -2.00 -38.22 -2.92
C PHE A 138 -2.95 -38.41 -4.11
N GLY A 139 -2.60 -39.19 -5.13
CA GLY A 139 -3.43 -39.39 -6.32
C GLY A 139 -3.65 -38.12 -7.15
N ILE A 140 -2.65 -37.21 -7.14
CA ILE A 140 -2.66 -35.97 -7.93
C ILE A 140 -1.79 -36.20 -9.16
N GLU A 141 -2.38 -36.22 -10.34
CA GLU A 141 -1.69 -36.52 -11.62
C GLU A 141 -0.67 -35.45 -12.02
N GLU A 142 -0.96 -34.18 -11.74
CA GLU A 142 -0.09 -33.05 -12.10
C GLU A 142 0.36 -32.27 -10.86
N PHE A 143 1.67 -32.20 -10.67
CA PHE A 143 2.30 -31.34 -9.67
C PHE A 143 3.42 -30.50 -10.29
N ILE A 144 3.69 -29.34 -9.71
CA ILE A 144 4.78 -28.46 -10.15
C ILE A 144 5.91 -28.41 -9.14
N LYS A 145 7.13 -28.53 -9.64
CA LYS A 145 8.36 -28.36 -8.86
C LYS A 145 8.81 -26.91 -8.93
N ILE A 146 9.00 -26.29 -7.78
CA ILE A 146 9.45 -24.90 -7.70
C ILE A 146 10.50 -24.69 -6.61
N THR A 147 11.28 -23.63 -6.79
CA THR A 147 11.99 -22.94 -5.71
C THR A 147 11.28 -21.63 -5.47
N ALA A 148 10.46 -21.51 -4.42
CA ALA A 148 9.72 -20.28 -4.13
C ALA A 148 10.63 -19.04 -3.96
N LEU A 149 11.89 -19.24 -3.53
CA LEU A 149 12.91 -18.19 -3.46
C LEU A 149 13.45 -17.76 -4.83
N SER A 150 13.23 -18.53 -5.89
CA SER A 150 13.68 -18.22 -7.24
C SER A 150 12.68 -17.36 -7.99
N LYS A 151 13.17 -16.44 -8.83
CA LYS A 151 12.34 -15.64 -9.74
C LYS A 151 11.67 -16.48 -10.84
N ASN A 152 12.16 -17.70 -11.08
CA ASN A 152 11.66 -18.61 -12.10
C ASN A 152 10.39 -19.36 -11.67
N SER A 153 10.02 -19.31 -10.38
CA SER A 153 8.79 -19.92 -9.88
C SER A 153 7.52 -19.20 -10.38
N THR A 154 7.56 -17.88 -10.53
CA THR A 154 6.39 -17.08 -10.90
C THR A 154 5.86 -17.41 -12.32
N PRO A 155 6.69 -17.51 -13.38
CA PRO A 155 6.20 -17.91 -14.71
C PRO A 155 5.61 -19.33 -14.74
N LEU A 156 6.16 -20.27 -13.98
CA LEU A 156 5.64 -21.65 -13.89
C LEU A 156 4.23 -21.67 -13.29
N ILE A 157 4.04 -20.94 -12.19
CA ILE A 157 2.72 -20.84 -11.53
C ILE A 157 1.73 -20.12 -12.43
N TYR A 158 2.14 -19.03 -13.10
CA TYR A 158 1.31 -18.31 -14.06
C TYR A 158 0.79 -19.24 -15.17
N ASN A 159 1.68 -20.01 -15.81
CA ASN A 159 1.29 -20.92 -16.89
C ASN A 159 0.27 -21.98 -16.47
N LEU A 160 0.28 -22.37 -15.20
CA LEU A 160 -0.60 -23.41 -14.68
C LEU A 160 -2.02 -22.90 -14.34
N ILE A 161 -2.13 -21.62 -13.97
CA ILE A 161 -3.40 -21.01 -13.53
C ILE A 161 -3.99 -20.01 -14.54
N LYS A 162 -3.26 -19.62 -15.60
CA LYS A 162 -3.70 -18.62 -16.58
C LYS A 162 -5.06 -18.90 -17.23
N ASP A 163 -5.39 -20.17 -17.43
CA ASP A 163 -6.64 -20.61 -18.06
C ASP A 163 -7.74 -20.91 -17.03
N LYS A 164 -7.39 -20.91 -15.73
CA LYS A 164 -8.27 -21.24 -14.60
C LYS A 164 -8.68 -20.01 -13.78
N VAL A 165 -7.93 -18.93 -13.92
CA VAL A 165 -8.18 -17.65 -13.26
C VAL A 165 -8.71 -16.71 -14.31
N SER A 166 -9.72 -15.92 -13.95
CA SER A 166 -10.23 -14.88 -14.83
C SER A 166 -9.08 -14.00 -15.30
N LYS A 167 -8.93 -13.88 -16.62
CA LYS A 167 -8.09 -12.83 -17.19
C LYS A 167 -8.55 -11.52 -16.59
N LYS A 168 -7.59 -10.68 -16.22
CA LYS A 168 -7.80 -9.29 -15.85
C LYS A 168 -8.76 -8.71 -16.88
N ASN A 169 -9.99 -8.43 -16.47
CA ASN A 169 -10.98 -7.82 -17.33
C ASN A 169 -10.31 -6.61 -17.97
N LYS A 170 -10.16 -6.63 -19.30
CA LYS A 170 -9.65 -5.46 -20.04
C LYS A 170 -10.57 -4.25 -19.81
N ASP A 171 -11.83 -4.48 -19.44
CA ASP A 171 -12.79 -3.45 -19.05
C ASP A 171 -12.46 -2.78 -17.71
N PHE A 172 -11.77 -3.46 -16.78
CA PHE A 172 -11.24 -2.83 -15.56
C PHE A 172 -9.96 -2.01 -15.81
N LYS A 173 -9.48 -1.95 -17.07
CA LYS A 173 -8.48 -0.96 -17.50
C LYS A 173 -9.10 0.42 -17.78
N LYS A 174 -10.41 0.61 -17.55
CA LYS A 174 -11.12 1.89 -17.65
C LYS A 174 -11.60 2.49 -16.31
N LEU A 175 -11.31 1.89 -15.15
CA LEU A 175 -11.71 2.45 -13.84
C LEU A 175 -10.56 2.55 -12.82
N GLU A 176 -9.31 2.62 -13.26
CA GLU A 176 -8.57 3.82 -12.85
C GLU A 176 -8.99 4.89 -13.84
N ASP A 177 -10.17 5.49 -13.61
CA ASP A 177 -10.44 6.81 -14.17
C ASP A 177 -9.19 7.63 -13.81
N LYS A 178 -8.41 8.07 -14.83
CA LYS A 178 -7.24 8.93 -14.59
C LYS A 178 -7.59 10.14 -13.73
N ASP A 179 -8.89 10.44 -13.68
CA ASP A 179 -9.51 11.53 -12.99
C ASP A 179 -10.23 11.11 -11.68
N THR A 180 -10.10 9.87 -11.20
CA THR A 180 -10.59 9.51 -9.85
C THR A 180 -9.55 9.82 -8.78
N ILE A 181 -9.94 10.64 -7.81
CA ILE A 181 -9.14 11.01 -6.65
C ILE A 181 -9.79 10.46 -5.39
N ARG A 182 -9.13 9.49 -4.75
CA ARG A 182 -9.54 8.94 -3.47
C ARG A 182 -9.11 9.86 -2.33
N ILE A 183 -10.06 10.26 -1.50
CA ILE A 183 -9.89 11.25 -0.45
C ILE A 183 -10.28 10.63 0.89
N THR A 184 -9.45 10.85 1.91
CA THR A 184 -9.76 10.47 3.30
C THR A 184 -9.70 11.73 4.17
N ILE A 185 -10.69 11.89 5.07
CA ILE A 185 -10.76 13.01 6.02
C ILE A 185 -10.40 12.49 7.42
N VAL A 186 -9.33 13.02 7.99
CA VAL A 186 -8.83 12.61 9.32
C VAL A 186 -8.65 13.82 10.24
N GLY A 187 -8.46 13.57 11.55
CA GLY A 187 -8.27 14.60 12.57
C GLY A 187 -8.95 14.25 13.89
N GLN A 188 -8.69 15.04 14.93
CA GLN A 188 -9.25 14.82 16.27
C GLN A 188 -10.79 14.83 16.31
N PRO A 189 -11.42 14.27 17.36
CA PRO A 189 -12.87 14.45 17.58
C PRO A 189 -13.29 15.93 17.54
N ASN A 190 -14.48 16.20 16.97
CA ASN A 190 -15.16 17.51 17.01
C ASN A 190 -14.44 18.69 16.30
N VAL A 191 -13.38 18.44 15.54
CA VAL A 191 -12.71 19.42 14.65
C VAL A 191 -13.54 19.81 13.42
N GLY A 192 -14.66 19.11 13.16
CA GLY A 192 -15.58 19.37 12.05
C GLY A 192 -15.37 18.49 10.81
N LYS A 193 -14.81 17.29 10.96
CA LYS A 193 -14.67 16.29 9.88
C LYS A 193 -16.00 15.98 9.18
N SER A 194 -17.06 15.71 9.93
CA SER A 194 -18.39 15.39 9.36
C SER A 194 -19.00 16.58 8.62
N THR A 195 -18.77 17.80 9.13
CA THR A 195 -19.21 19.03 8.46
C THR A 195 -18.48 19.20 7.12
N LEU A 196 -17.16 18.99 7.10
CA LEU A 196 -16.36 19.04 5.87
C LEU A 196 -16.76 17.93 4.89
N TYR A 197 -16.99 16.72 5.39
CA TYR A 197 -17.48 15.61 4.59
C TYR A 197 -18.80 15.98 3.90
N ASN A 198 -19.76 16.55 4.63
CA ASN A 198 -21.05 16.96 4.08
C ASN A 198 -20.91 18.12 3.08
N LEU A 199 -20.03 19.09 3.36
CA LEU A 199 -19.71 20.18 2.44
C LEU A 199 -19.20 19.62 1.09
N LEU A 200 -18.30 18.64 1.15
CA LEU A 200 -17.77 17.99 -0.03
C LEU A 200 -18.84 17.13 -0.71
N TYR A 201 -19.50 16.23 0.02
CA TYR A 201 -20.43 15.24 -0.53
C TYR A 201 -21.72 15.84 -1.10
N GLY A 202 -22.39 16.77 -0.40
CA GLY A 202 -23.50 17.58 -0.91
C GLY A 202 -24.67 16.84 -1.61
N LYS A 203 -25.49 17.61 -2.37
CA LYS A 203 -26.73 17.15 -3.02
C LYS A 203 -26.55 16.34 -4.33
N ASN A 204 -25.34 16.33 -4.92
CA ASN A 204 -25.06 15.65 -6.19
C ASN A 204 -24.56 14.22 -5.96
N ARG A 205 -25.45 13.37 -5.45
CA ARG A 205 -25.15 11.98 -5.12
C ARG A 205 -25.15 11.13 -6.39
N VAL A 206 -24.11 10.32 -6.57
CA VAL A 206 -24.14 9.16 -7.47
C VAL A 206 -24.20 7.91 -6.59
N ILE A 207 -25.12 6.99 -6.90
CA ILE A 207 -25.26 5.72 -6.17
C ILE A 207 -23.93 4.96 -6.26
N THR A 208 -23.40 4.54 -5.12
CA THR A 208 -22.07 3.93 -5.02
C THR A 208 -22.10 2.41 -4.97
N ALA A 209 -21.02 1.79 -5.45
CA ALA A 209 -20.82 0.34 -5.44
C ALA A 209 -19.83 -0.06 -4.32
N PRO A 210 -19.93 -1.28 -3.76
CA PRO A 210 -18.95 -1.81 -2.83
C PRO A 210 -17.60 -2.06 -3.52
N ILE A 211 -16.49 -1.72 -2.85
CA ILE A 211 -15.14 -2.08 -3.34
C ILE A 211 -14.89 -3.56 -3.05
N SER A 212 -14.57 -4.36 -4.07
CA SER A 212 -14.01 -5.71 -3.86
C SER A 212 -12.57 -5.63 -3.34
N GLY A 213 -12.29 -6.26 -2.20
CA GLY A 213 -10.97 -6.28 -1.56
C GLY A 213 -10.88 -5.46 -0.27
N THR A 214 -11.96 -4.79 0.14
CA THR A 214 -12.08 -4.31 1.52
C THR A 214 -12.79 -5.37 2.35
N THR A 215 -12.34 -5.63 3.58
CA THR A 215 -13.21 -6.27 4.59
C THR A 215 -14.50 -5.47 4.62
N ARG A 216 -15.64 -6.16 4.45
CA ARG A 216 -17.02 -5.66 4.62
C ARG A 216 -17.00 -4.43 5.55
N ASP A 217 -17.29 -3.24 4.99
CA ASP A 217 -17.77 -2.02 5.68
C ASP A 217 -17.28 -0.67 5.09
N SER A 218 -16.32 -0.63 4.17
CA SER A 218 -15.92 0.65 3.54
C SER A 218 -16.87 1.04 2.40
N ILE A 219 -17.84 1.91 2.68
CA ILE A 219 -18.73 2.50 1.68
C ILE A 219 -17.98 3.66 1.02
N LEU A 220 -17.77 3.61 -0.29
CA LEU A 220 -17.31 4.79 -1.02
C LEU A 220 -18.48 5.75 -1.20
N SER A 221 -18.18 7.04 -1.09
CA SER A 221 -19.10 8.10 -1.46
C SER A 221 -18.46 8.91 -2.58
N SER A 222 -19.02 8.79 -3.78
CA SER A 222 -18.46 9.39 -4.99
C SER A 222 -19.19 10.69 -5.32
N MET A 223 -18.43 11.73 -5.68
CA MET A 223 -18.93 13.00 -6.21
C MET A 223 -18.14 13.36 -7.46
N ARG A 224 -18.79 13.85 -8.52
CA ARG A 224 -18.08 14.47 -9.65
C ARG A 224 -17.80 15.95 -9.39
N TYR A 225 -16.58 16.38 -9.66
CA TYR A 225 -16.17 17.78 -9.65
C TYR A 225 -15.30 18.09 -10.86
N ARG A 226 -15.82 18.91 -11.78
CA ARG A 226 -15.25 19.11 -13.13
C ARG A 226 -15.05 17.75 -13.82
N ASN A 227 -13.84 17.49 -14.32
CA ASN A 227 -13.49 16.24 -14.98
C ASN A 227 -13.06 15.14 -13.99
N TYR A 228 -12.98 15.43 -12.70
CA TYR A 228 -12.55 14.48 -11.67
C TYR A 228 -13.72 13.81 -10.95
N SER A 229 -13.58 12.54 -10.63
CA SER A 229 -14.43 11.82 -9.68
C SER A 229 -13.73 11.79 -8.33
N PHE A 230 -14.38 12.27 -7.29
CA PHE A 230 -13.87 12.28 -5.93
C PHE A 230 -14.51 11.15 -5.15
N ASP A 231 -13.70 10.16 -4.76
CA ASP A 231 -14.14 9.06 -3.93
C ASP A 231 -13.76 9.34 -2.49
N LEU A 232 -14.73 9.72 -1.67
CA LEU A 232 -14.53 9.84 -0.24
C LEU A 232 -14.55 8.44 0.37
N ILE A 233 -13.40 8.03 0.90
CA ILE A 233 -13.26 6.78 1.64
C ILE A 233 -13.87 7.05 3.02
N ASP A 234 -15.03 6.43 3.27
CA ASP A 234 -15.75 6.63 4.52
C ASP A 234 -14.92 6.07 5.68
N THR A 235 -14.63 6.96 6.63
CA THR A 235 -14.02 6.53 7.87
C THR A 235 -15.11 5.92 8.73
N ALA A 236 -14.95 4.70 9.24
CA ALA A 236 -15.96 4.04 10.07
C ALA A 236 -16.46 4.90 11.26
N GLY A 237 -15.73 5.97 11.63
CA GLY A 237 -16.11 6.97 12.62
C GLY A 237 -17.01 8.14 12.17
N LEU A 238 -17.27 8.35 10.86
CA LEU A 238 -18.16 9.43 10.38
C LEU A 238 -19.64 9.02 10.40
N ARG A 239 -19.96 7.75 10.10
CA ARG A 239 -21.33 7.20 10.17
C ARG A 239 -21.76 6.73 11.57
N LYS A 240 -20.84 6.18 12.38
CA LYS A 240 -21.20 5.59 13.69
C LYS A 240 -21.57 6.60 14.77
N LYS A 241 -21.30 7.91 14.59
CA LYS A 241 -21.57 8.91 15.62
C LYS A 241 -23.04 9.23 15.92
N ASN A 242 -24.01 8.62 15.21
CA ASN A 242 -25.41 8.74 15.59
C ASN A 242 -25.84 7.77 16.71
N LYS A 243 -25.01 6.77 17.07
CA LYS A 243 -25.24 5.89 18.23
C LYS A 243 -23.89 5.36 18.70
N ILE A 244 -23.47 5.73 19.91
CA ILE A 244 -22.61 4.97 20.84
C ILE A 244 -21.71 5.95 21.62
N ASN A 245 -21.86 5.88 22.95
CA ASN A 245 -21.10 6.57 23.99
C ASN A 245 -19.61 6.21 23.99
N ASP A 246 -18.85 7.10 24.61
CA ASP A 246 -17.40 7.10 24.75
C ASP A 246 -16.78 5.74 25.10
N GLY A 247 -15.74 5.37 24.34
CA GLY A 247 -14.96 4.14 24.55
C GLY A 247 -14.34 3.53 23.29
N VAL A 248 -13.85 4.33 22.32
CA VAL A 248 -13.29 3.78 21.06
C VAL A 248 -12.14 4.66 20.50
N ASP A 249 -11.00 4.75 21.19
CA ASP A 249 -9.84 5.51 20.67
C ASP A 249 -8.89 4.65 19.83
N LEU A 250 -8.64 3.39 20.22
CA LEU A 250 -7.72 2.50 19.50
C LEU A 250 -8.26 2.03 18.14
N ALA A 251 -9.55 1.68 18.07
CA ALA A 251 -10.15 1.25 16.80
C ALA A 251 -10.30 2.43 15.83
N SER A 252 -10.64 3.63 16.32
CA SER A 252 -10.72 4.85 15.50
C SER A 252 -9.37 5.21 14.87
N ALA A 253 -8.28 5.06 15.63
CA ALA A 253 -6.92 5.24 15.12
C ALA A 253 -6.54 4.17 14.09
N TYR A 254 -6.94 2.91 14.29
CA TYR A 254 -6.70 1.81 13.36
C TYR A 254 -7.42 2.01 12.02
N TYR A 255 -8.73 2.31 12.06
CA TYR A 255 -9.51 2.59 10.85
C TYR A 255 -8.98 3.82 10.09
N SER A 256 -8.58 4.89 10.80
CA SER A 256 -7.97 6.06 10.16
C SER A 256 -6.68 5.71 9.38
N ARG A 257 -5.88 4.75 9.85
CA ARG A 257 -4.65 4.31 9.15
C ARG A 257 -4.95 3.50 7.89
N LYS A 258 -5.99 2.65 7.92
CA LYS A 258 -6.52 1.96 6.73
C LYS A 258 -6.79 2.93 5.61
N GLU A 259 -7.63 3.91 5.91
CA GLU A 259 -8.17 4.83 4.91
C GLU A 259 -7.08 5.74 4.37
N ILE A 260 -6.10 6.13 5.19
CA ILE A 260 -4.89 6.84 4.74
C ILE A 260 -4.13 6.03 3.68
N ARG A 261 -4.00 4.70 3.83
CA ARG A 261 -3.29 3.84 2.87
C ARG A 261 -4.04 3.65 1.56
N TYR A 262 -5.35 3.84 1.52
CA TYR A 262 -6.12 3.76 0.27
C TYR A 262 -6.32 5.12 -0.39
N ALA A 263 -6.10 6.21 0.34
CA ALA A 263 -6.22 7.57 -0.18
C ALA A 263 -5.14 7.93 -1.21
N ASN A 264 -5.50 8.79 -2.16
CA ASN A 264 -4.54 9.57 -2.93
C ASN A 264 -4.21 10.88 -2.20
N CYS A 265 -5.21 11.53 -1.61
CA CYS A 265 -5.10 12.76 -0.84
C CYS A 265 -5.74 12.57 0.54
N VAL A 266 -5.00 12.89 1.60
CA VAL A 266 -5.52 12.89 2.96
C VAL A 266 -5.73 14.33 3.41
N ILE A 267 -6.94 14.65 3.88
CA ILE A 267 -7.27 15.94 4.48
C ILE A 267 -7.18 15.79 5.99
N LEU A 268 -6.19 16.43 6.64
CA LEU A 268 -6.18 16.57 8.09
C LEU A 268 -6.88 17.84 8.50
N VAL A 269 -8.00 17.66 9.20
CA VAL A 269 -8.81 18.75 9.72
C VAL A 269 -8.35 19.06 11.14
N ILE A 270 -8.00 20.32 11.35
CA ILE A 270 -7.58 20.89 12.63
C ILE A 270 -8.61 21.94 13.02
N ASP A 271 -8.97 21.98 14.31
CA ASP A 271 -9.76 23.07 14.86
C ASP A 271 -8.88 24.32 14.99
N ALA A 272 -9.22 25.38 14.26
CA ALA A 272 -8.45 26.63 14.25
C ALA A 272 -8.30 27.27 15.63
N LEU A 273 -9.31 27.12 16.51
CA LEU A 273 -9.27 27.69 17.86
C LEU A 273 -8.30 26.95 18.78
N LYS A 274 -8.11 25.65 18.56
CA LYS A 274 -7.19 24.81 19.35
C LYS A 274 -5.77 24.80 18.78
N GLY A 275 -5.65 24.95 17.46
CA GLY A 275 -4.38 24.81 16.75
C GLY A 275 -3.88 23.36 16.69
N LEU A 276 -2.61 23.21 16.31
CA LEU A 276 -1.94 21.91 16.13
C LEU A 276 -1.65 21.23 17.47
N SER A 277 -2.14 19.99 17.64
CA SER A 277 -1.78 19.11 18.76
C SER A 277 -0.63 18.14 18.43
N SER A 278 -0.11 17.46 19.45
CA SER A 278 0.85 16.35 19.28
C SER A 278 0.27 15.18 18.47
N GLN A 279 -1.03 14.90 18.59
CA GLN A 279 -1.70 13.85 17.82
C GLN A 279 -1.76 14.20 16.32
N ASP A 280 -2.00 15.47 15.98
CA ASP A 280 -2.02 15.96 14.60
C ASP A 280 -0.63 15.86 13.96
N ILE A 281 0.42 16.13 14.73
CA ILE A 281 1.82 15.96 14.31
C ILE A 281 2.15 14.48 14.08
N ALA A 282 1.73 13.59 14.99
CA ALA A 282 1.96 12.15 14.81
C ALA A 282 1.24 11.60 13.56
N LEU A 283 0.00 12.04 13.33
CA LEU A 283 -0.81 11.61 12.20
C LEU A 283 -0.27 12.13 10.86
N SER A 284 0.13 13.40 10.80
CA SER A 284 0.76 13.98 9.61
C SER A 284 2.10 13.31 9.26
N ASN A 285 2.93 12.99 10.26
CA ASN A 285 4.15 12.19 10.06
C ASN A 285 3.84 10.80 9.49
N TYR A 286 2.77 10.16 9.96
CA TYR A 286 2.32 8.88 9.42
C TYR A 286 1.90 9.00 7.95
N ILE A 287 1.12 10.03 7.58
CA ILE A 287 0.69 10.28 6.19
C ILE A 287 1.90 10.48 5.27
N ILE A 288 2.88 11.28 5.70
CA ILE A 288 4.13 11.52 4.96
C ILE A 288 4.93 10.22 4.79
N LYS A 289 5.03 9.40 5.85
CA LYS A 289 5.72 8.10 5.82
C LYS A 289 5.08 7.15 4.81
N GLU A 290 3.74 7.07 4.80
CA GLU A 290 2.97 6.29 3.82
C GLU A 290 3.14 6.81 2.39
N GLY A 291 3.60 8.05 2.21
CA GLY A 291 3.84 8.65 0.90
C GLY A 291 2.57 9.17 0.24
N ARG A 292 1.57 9.50 1.04
CA ARG A 292 0.28 10.03 0.58
C ARG A 292 0.37 11.54 0.45
N SER A 293 -0.33 12.08 -0.54
CA SER A 293 -0.46 13.53 -0.62
C SER A 293 -1.37 14.05 0.49
N PHE A 294 -1.13 15.29 0.93
CA PHE A 294 -1.69 15.78 2.18
C PHE A 294 -2.15 17.24 2.09
N LEU A 295 -3.34 17.52 2.59
CA LEU A 295 -3.93 18.86 2.70
C LEU A 295 -4.24 19.15 4.17
N LEU A 296 -3.65 20.22 4.70
CA LEU A 296 -3.93 20.69 6.06
C LEU A 296 -5.09 21.68 6.02
N VAL A 297 -6.14 21.42 6.79
CA VAL A 297 -7.34 22.28 6.84
C VAL A 297 -7.54 22.79 8.25
N PHE A 298 -7.37 24.08 8.47
CA PHE A 298 -7.80 24.77 9.68
C PHE A 298 -9.27 25.16 9.51
N ASN A 299 -10.12 24.40 10.18
CA ASN A 299 -11.56 24.56 10.14
C ASN A 299 -12.05 25.48 11.27
N LYS A 300 -13.28 26.00 11.14
CA LYS A 300 -13.88 27.00 12.05
C LYS A 300 -13.15 28.35 12.01
N TRP A 301 -12.56 28.69 10.86
CA TRP A 301 -11.81 29.93 10.70
C TRP A 301 -12.69 31.19 10.85
N ASP A 302 -13.99 31.05 10.63
CA ASP A 302 -15.01 32.08 10.90
C ASP A 302 -15.01 32.56 12.36
N LEU A 303 -14.57 31.72 13.30
CA LEU A 303 -14.55 32.05 14.74
C LEU A 303 -13.27 32.78 15.18
N ILE A 304 -12.26 32.90 14.31
CA ILE A 304 -10.96 33.51 14.65
C ILE A 304 -11.05 35.03 14.52
N LYS A 305 -10.75 35.72 15.63
CA LYS A 305 -10.54 37.17 15.63
C LYS A 305 -9.18 37.51 15.02
N ASN A 306 -9.08 38.64 14.31
CA ASN A 306 -7.85 39.10 13.67
C ASN A 306 -7.18 38.01 12.79
N GLN A 307 -7.94 37.50 11.82
CA GLN A 307 -7.56 36.38 10.97
C GLN A 307 -6.19 36.54 10.29
N TYR A 308 -5.82 37.77 9.88
CA TYR A 308 -4.56 38.02 9.18
C TYR A 308 -3.33 37.70 10.05
N ASN A 309 -3.32 38.17 11.29
CA ASN A 309 -2.19 37.95 12.20
C ASN A 309 -2.10 36.48 12.63
N GLU A 310 -3.24 35.85 12.93
CA GLU A 310 -3.26 34.45 13.35
C GLU A 310 -2.85 33.51 12.20
N GLN A 311 -3.23 33.83 10.97
CA GLN A 311 -2.78 33.10 9.77
C GLN A 311 -1.25 33.12 9.64
N LYS A 312 -0.62 34.30 9.76
CA LYS A 312 0.84 34.43 9.69
C LYS A 312 1.54 33.60 10.76
N LYS A 313 1.07 33.71 12.01
CA LYS A 313 1.60 32.98 13.16
C LYS A 313 1.52 31.47 12.94
N MET A 314 0.38 30.98 12.48
CA MET A 314 0.16 29.55 12.27
C MET A 314 1.00 29.00 11.12
N ILE A 315 1.12 29.73 10.01
CA ILE A 315 2.00 29.36 8.89
C ILE A 315 3.47 29.26 9.34
N SER A 316 3.94 30.19 10.19
CA SER A 316 5.31 30.13 10.74
C SER A 316 5.53 28.87 11.57
N LYS A 317 4.61 28.57 12.50
CA LYS A 317 4.65 27.38 13.36
C LYS A 317 4.64 26.08 12.54
N ILE A 318 3.86 26.02 11.47
CA ILE A 318 3.83 24.86 10.56
C ILE A 318 5.17 24.69 9.85
N LYS A 319 5.79 25.78 9.38
CA LYS A 319 7.10 25.71 8.72
C LYS A 319 8.20 25.18 9.66
N GLU A 320 8.11 25.49 10.95
CA GLU A 320 9.02 24.98 11.97
C GLU A 320 8.80 23.48 12.23
N ILE A 321 7.54 23.07 12.45
CA ILE A 321 7.19 21.67 12.76
C ILE A 321 7.46 20.74 11.56
N PHE A 322 7.10 21.18 10.35
CA PHE A 322 7.17 20.38 9.14
C PHE A 322 8.41 20.69 8.28
N PHE A 323 9.58 20.75 8.92
CA PHE A 323 10.84 21.11 8.25
C PHE A 323 11.15 20.24 7.01
N ASP A 324 10.83 18.94 7.04
CA ASP A 324 11.08 18.00 5.94
C ASP A 324 10.02 18.08 4.81
N ALA A 325 8.90 18.75 5.04
CA ALA A 325 7.77 18.92 4.11
C ALA A 325 7.51 20.41 3.84
N LYS A 326 8.51 21.11 3.29
CA LYS A 326 8.34 22.50 2.84
C LYS A 326 7.22 22.61 1.80
N GLY A 327 6.34 23.59 1.99
CA GLY A 327 5.25 23.90 1.07
C GLY A 327 3.99 23.04 1.24
N ILE A 328 3.73 22.46 2.43
CA ILE A 328 2.44 21.81 2.72
C ILE A 328 1.30 22.76 2.34
N ASN A 329 0.31 22.22 1.62
CA ASN A 329 -0.87 22.96 1.23
C ASN A 329 -1.77 23.14 2.47
N ILE A 330 -2.07 24.39 2.79
CA ILE A 330 -2.84 24.78 3.97
C ILE A 330 -4.05 25.57 3.52
N LEU A 331 -5.22 25.22 4.01
CA LEU A 331 -6.43 26.01 3.83
C LEU A 331 -7.01 26.41 5.18
N PHE A 332 -7.48 27.65 5.24
CA PHE A 332 -8.22 28.21 6.36
C PHE A 332 -9.66 28.38 5.91
N ILE A 333 -10.58 27.61 6.49
CA ILE A 333 -11.96 27.51 6.01
C ILE A 333 -12.98 27.50 7.15
N SER A 334 -14.22 27.80 6.80
CA SER A 334 -15.38 27.35 7.56
C SER A 334 -16.10 26.25 6.80
N SER A 335 -16.12 25.02 7.33
CA SER A 335 -16.82 23.91 6.66
C SER A 335 -18.34 24.09 6.63
N LYS A 336 -18.88 25.07 7.38
CA LYS A 336 -20.31 25.42 7.37
C LYS A 336 -20.70 26.25 6.15
N GLU A 337 -19.73 26.88 5.48
CA GLU A 337 -20.01 27.82 4.39
C GLU A 337 -19.70 27.17 3.03
N GLU A 338 -20.69 27.13 2.14
CA GLU A 338 -20.58 26.48 0.82
C GLU A 338 -19.47 27.07 -0.06
N LYS A 339 -19.13 28.35 0.12
CA LYS A 339 -18.09 29.06 -0.65
C LYS A 339 -16.71 28.38 -0.58
N TYR A 340 -16.43 27.59 0.46
CA TYR A 340 -15.16 26.88 0.61
C TYR A 340 -15.11 25.54 -0.14
N LYS A 341 -16.25 24.99 -0.59
CA LYS A 341 -16.28 23.73 -1.33
C LYS A 341 -15.35 23.78 -2.54
N ARG A 342 -15.45 24.85 -3.34
CA ARG A 342 -14.61 25.08 -4.52
C ARG A 342 -13.13 25.09 -4.16
N LYS A 343 -12.74 25.85 -3.13
CA LYS A 343 -11.34 25.99 -2.69
C LYS A 343 -10.74 24.65 -2.27
N VAL A 344 -11.48 23.85 -1.51
CA VAL A 344 -11.02 22.52 -1.07
C VAL A 344 -10.86 21.58 -2.27
N CYS A 345 -11.82 21.55 -3.20
CA CYS A 345 -11.75 20.67 -4.37
C CYS A 345 -10.60 21.04 -5.31
N GLU A 346 -10.38 22.33 -5.56
CA GLU A 346 -9.27 22.81 -6.40
C GLU A 346 -7.90 22.47 -5.78
N ALA A 347 -7.75 22.65 -4.46
CA ALA A 347 -6.52 22.28 -3.75
C ALA A 347 -6.23 20.78 -3.86
N ILE A 348 -7.25 19.93 -3.67
CA ILE A 348 -7.09 18.46 -3.81
C ILE A 348 -6.61 18.10 -5.23
N MET A 349 -7.20 18.71 -6.27
CA MET A 349 -6.79 18.48 -7.65
C MET A 349 -5.35 18.91 -7.91
N GLU A 350 -4.95 20.08 -7.42
CA GLU A 350 -3.58 20.59 -7.58
C GLU A 350 -2.57 19.66 -6.91
N ILE A 351 -2.84 19.27 -5.66
CA ILE A 351 -2.03 18.34 -4.89
C ILE A 351 -1.92 16.99 -5.61
N TYR A 352 -3.04 16.46 -6.10
CA TYR A 352 -3.07 15.20 -6.84
C TYR A 352 -2.25 15.28 -8.13
N LYS A 353 -2.35 16.38 -8.89
CA LYS A 353 -1.53 16.60 -10.09
C LYS A 353 -0.04 16.64 -9.75
N LYS A 354 0.37 17.40 -8.73
CA LYS A 354 1.77 17.46 -8.27
C LYS A 354 2.27 16.09 -7.81
N TRP A 355 1.47 15.36 -7.01
CA TRP A 355 1.80 14.01 -6.55
C TRP A 355 1.94 13.02 -7.71
N ASN A 356 1.18 13.18 -8.80
CA ASN A 356 1.25 12.33 -9.99
C ASN A 356 2.29 12.72 -11.04
N LYS A 357 3.06 13.78 -10.80
CA LYS A 357 3.97 14.33 -11.80
C LYS A 357 5.08 13.33 -12.14
N LYS A 358 5.23 13.03 -13.44
CA LYS A 358 6.34 12.25 -14.00
C LYS A 358 7.33 13.19 -14.67
N ILE A 359 8.61 13.02 -14.37
CA ILE A 359 9.72 13.76 -14.94
C ILE A 359 10.48 12.84 -15.89
N GLY A 360 10.83 13.36 -17.07
CA GLY A 360 11.64 12.62 -18.02
C GLY A 360 13.05 12.38 -17.47
N THR A 361 13.56 11.16 -17.62
CA THR A 361 14.90 10.78 -17.15
C THR A 361 15.99 11.71 -17.70
N SER A 362 15.91 12.09 -18.98
CA SER A 362 16.89 12.96 -19.62
C SER A 362 16.88 14.38 -19.05
N GLU A 363 15.70 14.97 -18.83
CA GLU A 363 15.56 16.28 -18.17
C GLU A 363 16.11 16.23 -16.74
N LEU A 364 15.75 15.19 -16.00
CA LEU A 364 16.17 15.00 -14.63
C LEU A 364 17.70 14.85 -14.50
N ASN A 365 18.35 14.09 -15.39
CA ASN A 365 19.80 13.93 -15.36
C ASN A 365 20.54 15.19 -15.81
N ARG A 366 20.06 15.90 -16.85
CA ARG A 366 20.65 17.19 -17.26
C ARG A 366 20.67 18.19 -16.11
N TRP A 367 19.54 18.34 -15.43
CA TRP A 367 19.44 19.20 -14.25
C TRP A 367 20.29 18.69 -13.08
N PHE A 368 20.33 17.39 -12.85
CA PHE A 368 21.04 16.84 -11.71
C PHE A 368 22.56 16.99 -11.87
N SER A 369 23.11 16.82 -13.07
CA SER A 369 24.52 17.10 -13.37
C SER A 369 24.87 18.57 -13.12
N SER A 370 24.00 19.50 -13.54
CA SER A 370 24.27 20.94 -13.35
C SER A 370 24.36 21.37 -11.88
N ILE A 371 23.79 20.61 -10.94
CA ILE A 371 23.93 20.88 -9.49
C ILE A 371 25.35 20.57 -8.99
N TRP A 372 26.05 19.65 -9.64
CA TRP A 372 27.38 19.17 -9.25
C TRP A 372 28.50 19.93 -9.94
N ASP A 373 28.28 20.38 -11.18
CA ASP A 373 29.29 21.06 -11.98
C ASP A 373 29.56 22.50 -11.46
N THR A 374 28.58 23.15 -10.82
CA THR A 374 28.72 24.53 -10.29
C THR A 374 29.36 24.62 -8.91
N GLY A 375 30.45 23.89 -8.66
CA GLY A 375 31.53 24.15 -7.66
C GLY A 375 31.22 24.46 -6.18
N SER A 376 29.96 24.56 -5.74
CA SER A 376 29.56 25.24 -4.50
C SER A 376 29.00 24.32 -3.41
N ASN A 377 29.06 23.00 -3.58
CA ASN A 377 28.49 22.05 -2.62
C ASN A 377 29.46 21.72 -1.46
N GLN A 378 29.86 22.73 -0.67
CA GLN A 378 30.64 22.57 0.57
C GLN A 378 29.98 21.63 1.61
N LYS A 379 28.68 21.36 1.48
CA LYS A 379 27.89 20.51 2.40
C LYS A 379 28.01 19.01 2.14
N ILE A 380 28.78 18.59 1.14
CA ILE A 380 28.87 17.20 0.70
C ILE A 380 30.34 16.78 0.70
N PRO A 381 30.71 15.69 1.40
CA PRO A 381 32.10 15.25 1.45
C PRO A 381 32.67 15.09 0.03
N GLY A 382 33.80 15.73 -0.27
CA GLY A 382 34.35 15.92 -1.63
C GLY A 382 34.70 14.66 -2.43
N SER A 383 34.40 13.48 -1.89
CA SER A 383 34.65 12.17 -2.51
C SER A 383 33.36 11.43 -2.93
N LEU A 384 32.18 11.99 -2.65
CA LEU A 384 30.89 11.43 -3.05
C LEU A 384 30.46 11.99 -4.42
N LYS A 385 30.52 11.16 -5.45
CA LYS A 385 30.11 11.50 -6.82
C LYS A 385 28.78 10.83 -7.15
N PHE A 386 27.80 11.64 -7.53
CA PHE A 386 26.52 11.17 -8.03
C PHE A 386 26.56 11.11 -9.55
N LYS A 387 26.12 10.00 -10.13
CA LYS A 387 26.30 9.71 -11.57
C LYS A 387 25.00 9.79 -12.36
N TYR A 388 23.90 9.38 -11.73
CA TYR A 388 22.64 9.17 -12.44
C TYR A 388 21.48 9.24 -11.46
N ILE A 389 20.36 9.79 -11.94
CA ILE A 389 19.10 9.86 -11.21
C ILE A 389 17.94 9.43 -12.11
N ALA A 390 16.98 8.69 -11.56
CA ALA A 390 15.76 8.33 -12.27
C ALA A 390 14.55 8.39 -11.34
N GLN A 391 13.40 8.78 -11.88
CA GLN A 391 12.12 8.65 -11.16
C GLN A 391 11.52 7.27 -11.42
N ASN A 392 11.53 6.40 -10.42
CA ASN A 392 11.07 5.02 -10.53
C ASN A 392 9.59 4.83 -10.19
N LYS A 393 9.03 5.72 -9.36
CA LYS A 393 7.60 5.74 -9.03
C LYS A 393 7.08 7.17 -9.01
N ILE A 394 5.80 7.33 -9.34
CA ILE A 394 5.09 8.60 -9.25
C ILE A 394 4.32 8.73 -7.93
N ARG A 395 3.92 7.64 -7.26
CA ARG A 395 3.03 7.66 -6.08
C ARG A 395 3.65 6.93 -4.87
N PRO A 396 4.34 7.64 -3.95
CA PRO A 396 4.86 9.00 -4.09
C PRO A 396 5.99 9.10 -5.12
N PRO A 397 6.36 10.32 -5.56
CA PRO A 397 7.54 10.57 -6.37
C PRO A 397 8.77 9.94 -5.71
N THR A 398 9.30 8.90 -6.34
CA THR A 398 10.42 8.11 -5.81
C THR A 398 11.58 8.17 -6.80
N PHE A 399 12.70 8.69 -6.34
CA PHE A 399 13.90 8.89 -7.12
C PHE A 399 14.98 7.91 -6.69
N ASN A 400 15.54 7.17 -7.63
CA ASN A 400 16.74 6.37 -7.42
C ASN A 400 17.94 7.20 -7.86
N ILE A 401 18.92 7.36 -6.97
CA ILE A 401 20.15 8.10 -7.25
C ILE A 401 21.33 7.14 -7.09
N TYR A 402 22.18 7.09 -8.11
CA TYR A 402 23.35 6.23 -8.16
C TYR A 402 24.60 7.02 -7.80
N HIS A 403 25.36 6.52 -6.83
CA HIS A 403 26.61 7.14 -6.36
C HIS A 403 27.79 6.15 -6.33
N ASN A 404 29.00 6.70 -6.28
CA ASN A 404 30.26 5.97 -6.40
C ASN A 404 30.74 5.24 -5.13
N LYS A 405 30.27 5.61 -3.94
CA LYS A 405 30.75 5.06 -2.66
C LYS A 405 29.80 4.08 -2.00
N ASN A 406 30.32 3.02 -1.39
CA ASN A 406 29.55 2.13 -0.52
C ASN A 406 29.24 2.73 0.88
N SER A 407 29.83 3.87 1.22
CA SER A 407 29.58 4.57 2.48
C SER A 407 28.18 5.17 2.54
N LYS A 408 27.60 5.24 3.75
CA LYS A 408 26.32 5.94 3.99
C LYS A 408 26.42 7.39 3.56
N VAL A 409 25.53 7.82 2.66
CA VAL A 409 25.39 9.24 2.30
C VAL A 409 24.84 10.01 3.50
N PRO A 410 25.44 11.16 3.88
CA PRO A 410 24.95 11.97 4.98
C PRO A 410 23.49 12.41 4.80
N LYS A 411 22.72 12.45 5.90
CA LYS A 411 21.31 12.91 5.88
C LYS A 411 21.19 14.33 5.31
N VAL A 412 22.17 15.19 5.56
CA VAL A 412 22.22 16.58 5.06
C VAL A 412 22.25 16.61 3.53
N ALA A 413 23.10 15.79 2.90
CA ALA A 413 23.18 15.68 1.44
C ALA A 413 21.87 15.16 0.84
N LYS A 414 21.27 14.13 1.47
CA LYS A 414 19.96 13.61 1.05
C LYS A 414 18.87 14.70 1.11
N ARG A 415 18.81 15.46 2.20
CA ARG A 415 17.86 16.57 2.38
C ARG A 415 18.08 17.68 1.36
N TYR A 416 19.33 18.04 1.08
CA TYR A 416 19.68 19.03 0.06
C TYR A 416 19.12 18.63 -1.31
N ILE A 417 19.34 17.38 -1.73
CA ILE A 417 18.84 16.88 -3.01
C ILE A 417 17.29 16.88 -3.04
N ILE A 418 16.63 16.41 -1.98
CA ILE A 418 15.15 16.44 -1.88
C ILE A 418 14.62 17.86 -2.11
N ASN A 419 15.22 18.85 -1.44
CA ASN A 419 14.78 20.24 -1.55
C ASN A 419 15.02 20.80 -2.96
N ARG A 420 16.19 20.53 -3.56
CA ARG A 420 16.46 20.94 -4.94
C ARG A 420 15.49 20.32 -5.95
N ILE A 421 15.16 19.02 -5.82
CA ILE A 421 14.15 18.36 -6.65
C ILE A 421 12.80 19.05 -6.46
N ARG A 422 12.44 19.36 -5.21
CA ARG A 422 11.19 20.01 -4.87
C ARG A 422 11.05 21.36 -5.55
N ASP A 423 12.05 22.21 -5.43
CA ASP A 423 12.04 23.57 -5.96
C ASP A 423 12.05 23.55 -7.51
N LYS A 424 12.89 22.71 -8.13
CA LYS A 424 13.00 22.66 -9.60
C LYS A 424 11.74 22.13 -10.27
N PHE A 425 11.14 21.09 -9.71
CA PHE A 425 10.06 20.35 -10.37
C PHE A 425 8.68 20.59 -9.76
N GLY A 426 8.55 21.49 -8.77
CA GLY A 426 7.26 21.91 -8.21
C GLY A 426 6.58 20.82 -7.38
N PHE A 427 7.34 20.11 -6.53
CA PHE A 427 6.81 19.11 -5.58
C PHE A 427 6.57 19.70 -4.18
N GLU A 428 6.24 20.98 -4.10
CA GLU A 428 5.91 21.67 -2.85
C GLU A 428 4.78 20.94 -2.12
N GLY A 429 4.99 20.64 -0.84
CA GLY A 429 4.01 19.92 -0.02
C GLY A 429 3.82 18.45 -0.38
N ILE A 430 4.59 17.91 -1.34
CA ILE A 430 4.53 16.52 -1.75
C ILE A 430 5.64 15.71 -1.07
N PRO A 431 5.33 14.52 -0.50
CA PRO A 431 6.35 13.63 0.03
C PRO A 431 7.20 13.05 -1.10
N ILE A 432 8.53 13.19 -0.99
CA ILE A 432 9.50 12.68 -1.96
C ILE A 432 10.30 11.55 -1.32
N ARG A 433 10.43 10.42 -2.02
CA ARG A 433 11.30 9.32 -1.61
C ARG A 433 12.58 9.35 -2.43
N ILE A 434 13.73 9.22 -1.76
CA ILE A 434 15.03 9.01 -2.41
C ILE A 434 15.59 7.68 -1.94
N ASN A 435 15.89 6.81 -2.92
CA ASN A 435 16.66 5.60 -2.75
C ASN A 435 18.07 5.85 -3.26
N LEU A 436 19.05 5.63 -2.40
CA LEU A 436 20.45 5.77 -2.75
C LEU A 436 20.99 4.40 -3.10
N MET A 437 21.49 4.26 -4.31
CA MET A 437 22.02 3.01 -4.84
C MET A 437 23.50 3.17 -5.07
N THR A 438 24.27 2.19 -4.60
CA THR A 438 25.66 2.07 -5.01
C THR A 438 25.67 1.50 -6.41
N SER A 439 26.46 2.07 -7.31
CA SER A 439 26.78 1.34 -8.52
C SER A 439 27.52 0.07 -8.09
N LYS A 440 26.88 -1.11 -8.12
CA LYS A 440 27.65 -2.35 -8.28
C LYS A 440 28.44 -2.14 -9.54
N ASN A 441 29.76 -1.97 -9.42
CA ASN A 441 30.64 -1.85 -10.57
C ASN A 441 30.39 -3.10 -11.42
N PRO A 442 29.78 -2.99 -12.63
CA PRO A 442 29.48 -4.16 -13.46
C PRO A 442 30.76 -4.93 -13.86
N PHE A 443 31.93 -4.31 -13.67
CA PHE A 443 33.25 -4.85 -13.97
C PHE A 443 33.99 -5.45 -12.77
N ASN A 444 33.42 -5.49 -11.56
CA ASN A 444 34.00 -6.27 -10.46
C ASN A 444 33.64 -7.76 -10.61
N LYS A 445 34.10 -8.39 -11.70
CA LYS A 445 34.39 -9.82 -11.67
C LYS A 445 35.65 -9.97 -10.82
N LYS A 446 35.53 -10.77 -9.76
CA LYS A 446 36.60 -11.15 -8.84
C LYS A 446 37.89 -11.44 -9.64
N LYS A 447 38.98 -10.75 -9.32
CA LYS A 447 40.31 -11.33 -9.45
C LYS A 447 40.52 -12.26 -8.27
#